data_AF-A0A327WQI2-F1
#
_entry.id   AF-A0A327WQI2-F1
#
_cell.length_a   1.000
_cell.length_b   1.000
_cell.length_c   1.000
_cell.angle_alpha   90.00
_cell.angle_beta   90.00
_cell.angle_gamma   90.00
#
_symmetry.space_group_name_H-M   'P 1'
#
loop_
_entity.id
_entity.type
_entity.pdbx_description
1 polymer ?
#
loop_
_entity_poly.entity_id
_entity_poly.type
_entity_poly.pdbx_seq_one_letter_code
_entity_poly.pdbx_strand_id
1 'polypeptide(L)'
;MAESTELVANQPDVGNKDGSAGSEEQKSGFLSGLGNFDALRQIIIVVALAICVAIAIFIMLWVQEPEYRPLGEFETRELVETLDFLDANNHNYRVQGNVVSVRASDFSAIRLQMTRQGMGPAHRSMGDDFIMQDPGFGVSQRLEAERLKYSREQQLSRTIEQMQSIDKARVLLALPRENVFARRERQPSASVMVNTRRPQLNREEIDSIVDLVASAVPQLTPGQVTVTDQNGKLLHSGSRNELSAQARREYEIERQREQEYLDKIDNILSPILGYGNYTSQVDVTMDFTQVEQTQRTFNPDLPAIRSEMIIEDNTVGGGIGGIPGALSNQPPLESDIPEQVGASMAAPVPGRNHREQTRNFELDQTISFTRQQSGVLQRLSVSVALDYRRAAGEGGEEVQTPFTDAELANIRRMLMAGLGYNVNRGDTVEVVAFPFIRQPLFDADGMPWWEAPWFWRLMRLLAGVLVITVLIVTVVRPMLRKLIYPDESADDGIDELLARDEDLGDETIDMLTEQFDSDSIGFSPDGTLQLPDLHKDEDLLKAVRALVANEPELSSQVVKAWLNEDV
;
A
#
# COMPACT_ATOMS: atom_id res chain seq x y z
N MET A 1 37.20 -66.39 -13.72
CA MET A 1 36.66 -65.55 -14.81
C MET A 1 37.41 -64.22 -14.66
N ALA A 2 38.51 -63.97 -15.39
CA ALA A 2 38.58 -63.69 -16.83
C ALA A 2 37.77 -62.41 -17.15
N GLU A 3 38.30 -61.31 -17.70
CA GLU A 3 39.62 -60.92 -18.27
C GLU A 3 39.93 -59.46 -17.84
N SER A 4 41.17 -59.06 -17.46
CA SER A 4 42.22 -58.41 -18.30
C SER A 4 41.70 -57.34 -19.29
N THR A 5 42.25 -56.12 -19.33
CA THR A 5 43.47 -55.70 -20.08
C THR A 5 43.58 -54.15 -19.92
N GLU A 6 44.69 -53.44 -19.72
CA GLU A 6 46.15 -53.70 -19.57
C GLU A 6 46.77 -52.60 -18.65
N LEU A 7 47.75 -52.88 -17.78
CA LEU A 7 49.22 -52.69 -17.91
C LEU A 7 49.75 -51.26 -18.21
N VAL A 8 50.87 -50.75 -17.65
CA VAL A 8 51.73 -51.03 -16.45
C VAL A 8 52.80 -49.89 -16.48
N ALA A 9 53.18 -49.10 -15.46
CA ALA A 9 53.48 -49.28 -14.04
C ALA A 9 54.85 -49.97 -13.72
N ASN A 10 55.91 -49.16 -13.52
CA ASN A 10 56.99 -49.30 -12.50
C ASN A 10 58.21 -48.41 -12.86
N GLN A 11 58.83 -47.54 -12.02
CA GLN A 11 59.18 -47.59 -10.59
C GLN A 11 60.25 -48.66 -10.25
N PRO A 12 61.18 -48.49 -9.27
CA PRO A 12 61.90 -47.33 -8.73
C PRO A 12 63.46 -47.52 -8.66
N ASP A 13 64.10 -46.65 -7.86
CA ASP A 13 65.19 -46.92 -6.89
C ASP A 13 66.68 -46.71 -7.21
N VAL A 14 67.23 -45.70 -6.52
CA VAL A 14 68.41 -45.70 -5.63
C VAL A 14 69.65 -46.51 -6.03
N GLY A 15 70.79 -45.84 -6.25
CA GLY A 15 72.11 -46.51 -6.28
C GLY A 15 73.32 -45.63 -6.63
N ASN A 16 73.85 -44.90 -5.66
CA ASN A 16 75.10 -44.11 -5.72
C ASN A 16 76.34 -44.91 -6.22
N LYS A 17 77.16 -44.36 -7.14
CA LYS A 17 78.62 -44.13 -6.96
C LYS A 17 79.39 -43.53 -8.16
N ASP A 18 80.29 -42.60 -7.81
CA ASP A 18 81.64 -42.32 -8.33
C ASP A 18 82.02 -42.48 -9.82
N GLY A 19 82.48 -41.37 -10.43
CA GLY A 19 83.84 -41.38 -11.01
C GLY A 19 84.06 -40.85 -12.45
N SER A 20 85.00 -39.89 -12.54
CA SER A 20 85.94 -39.68 -13.67
C SER A 20 85.56 -38.86 -14.92
N ALA A 21 85.99 -37.59 -14.86
CA ALA A 21 86.79 -36.87 -15.87
C ALA A 21 86.22 -36.46 -17.26
N GLY A 22 86.51 -35.21 -17.66
CA GLY A 22 86.55 -34.84 -19.08
C GLY A 22 86.44 -33.35 -19.45
N SER A 23 87.57 -32.63 -19.42
CA SER A 23 87.85 -31.36 -20.17
C SER A 23 87.15 -30.04 -19.78
N GLU A 24 87.95 -28.97 -19.83
CA GLU A 24 87.66 -27.57 -19.46
C GLU A 24 87.45 -26.66 -20.71
N GLU A 25 87.34 -25.35 -20.45
CA GLU A 25 87.57 -24.22 -21.38
C GLU A 25 86.42 -23.81 -22.34
N GLN A 26 86.13 -22.52 -22.61
CA GLN A 26 86.73 -21.26 -22.13
C GLN A 26 85.76 -20.06 -22.21
N LYS A 27 86.19 -18.91 -21.65
CA LYS A 27 85.47 -17.65 -21.38
C LYS A 27 85.00 -16.84 -22.61
N SER A 28 83.87 -16.14 -22.46
CA SER A 28 83.65 -14.68 -22.70
C SER A 28 82.13 -14.40 -22.66
N GLY A 29 81.59 -13.23 -22.29
CA GLY A 29 82.15 -11.94 -21.92
C GLY A 29 81.01 -10.95 -21.62
N PHE A 30 80.26 -11.14 -20.53
CA PHE A 30 79.01 -10.40 -20.22
C PHE A 30 79.20 -8.99 -19.63
N LEU A 31 80.42 -8.44 -19.63
CA LEU A 31 80.77 -7.15 -19.02
C LEU A 31 81.36 -6.12 -20.01
N SER A 32 81.15 -6.31 -21.30
CA SER A 32 81.52 -5.36 -22.36
C SER A 32 80.28 -4.76 -23.02
N GLY A 33 79.50 -4.02 -22.22
CA GLY A 33 78.29 -3.28 -22.65
C GLY A 33 78.15 -1.89 -21.99
N LEU A 34 79.13 -1.46 -21.20
CA LEU A 34 79.24 -0.09 -20.68
C LEU A 34 79.90 0.78 -21.74
N GLY A 35 79.13 1.20 -22.75
CA GLY A 35 79.67 1.92 -23.90
C GLY A 35 78.67 2.62 -24.82
N ASN A 36 77.36 2.60 -24.53
CA ASN A 36 76.39 3.40 -25.27
C ASN A 36 75.51 4.21 -24.31
N PHE A 37 75.91 5.46 -24.06
CA PHE A 37 75.19 6.37 -23.15
C PHE A 37 73.76 6.67 -23.63
N ASP A 38 73.48 6.60 -24.93
CA ASP A 38 72.12 6.74 -25.43
C ASP A 38 71.25 5.54 -25.08
N ALA A 39 71.59 4.30 -25.47
CA ALA A 39 70.75 3.13 -25.16
C ALA A 39 70.43 2.97 -23.66
N LEU A 40 71.38 3.30 -22.78
CA LEU A 40 71.20 3.23 -21.33
C LEU A 40 70.27 4.38 -20.83
N ARG A 41 70.42 5.60 -21.36
CA ARG A 41 69.49 6.72 -21.12
C ARG A 41 68.08 6.41 -21.65
N GLN A 42 68.00 5.74 -22.80
CA GLN A 42 66.77 5.35 -23.49
C GLN A 42 65.97 4.32 -22.68
N ILE A 43 66.65 3.30 -22.14
CA ILE A 43 66.06 2.33 -21.19
C ILE A 43 65.62 3.02 -19.89
N ILE A 44 66.45 3.90 -19.31
CA ILE A 44 66.08 4.64 -18.08
C ILE A 44 64.81 5.48 -18.31
N ILE A 45 64.68 6.14 -19.44
CA ILE A 45 63.52 7.00 -19.74
C ILE A 45 62.25 6.16 -19.97
N VAL A 46 62.32 5.05 -20.70
CA VAL A 46 61.16 4.15 -20.89
C VAL A 46 60.74 3.50 -19.57
N VAL A 47 61.69 3.07 -18.73
CA VAL A 47 61.41 2.52 -17.41
C VAL A 47 60.84 3.61 -16.48
N ALA A 48 61.36 4.83 -16.50
CA ALA A 48 60.82 5.95 -15.72
C ALA A 48 59.39 6.32 -16.14
N LEU A 49 59.09 6.34 -17.44
CA LEU A 49 57.73 6.56 -17.95
C LEU A 49 56.79 5.43 -17.51
N ALA A 50 57.19 4.17 -17.67
CA ALA A 50 56.40 3.01 -17.26
C ALA A 50 56.14 3.00 -15.74
N ILE A 51 57.15 3.33 -14.93
CA ILE A 51 57.00 3.49 -13.47
C ILE A 51 56.07 4.66 -13.14
N CYS A 52 56.18 5.81 -13.83
CA CYS A 52 55.32 6.97 -13.58
C CYS A 52 53.85 6.67 -13.92
N VAL A 53 53.58 5.98 -15.03
CA VAL A 53 52.23 5.51 -15.41
C VAL A 53 51.72 4.45 -14.43
N ALA A 54 52.57 3.49 -14.03
CA ALA A 54 52.19 2.47 -13.04
C ALA A 54 51.88 3.10 -11.67
N ILE A 55 52.65 4.10 -11.23
CA ILE A 55 52.39 4.87 -10.00
C ILE A 55 51.11 5.68 -10.13
N ALA A 56 50.85 6.32 -11.27
CA ALA A 56 49.60 7.07 -11.49
C ALA A 56 48.37 6.16 -11.42
N ILE A 57 48.43 4.97 -12.05
CA ILE A 57 47.37 3.95 -11.98
C ILE A 57 47.25 3.40 -10.55
N PHE A 58 48.37 3.12 -9.88
CA PHE A 58 48.36 2.62 -8.50
C PHE A 58 47.74 3.61 -7.53
N ILE A 59 48.12 4.89 -7.59
CA ILE A 59 47.51 5.98 -6.80
C ILE A 59 46.03 6.12 -7.13
N MET A 60 45.64 6.05 -8.41
CA MET A 60 44.23 6.13 -8.83
C MET A 60 43.39 4.97 -8.26
N LEU A 61 43.95 3.76 -8.13
CA LEU A 61 43.29 2.62 -7.50
C LEU A 61 43.29 2.72 -5.97
N TRP A 62 44.37 3.22 -5.36
CA TRP A 62 44.49 3.36 -3.90
C TRP A 62 43.55 4.42 -3.32
N VAL A 63 43.24 5.46 -4.10
CA VAL A 63 42.24 6.49 -3.75
C VAL A 63 40.78 5.97 -3.87
N GLN A 64 40.56 4.77 -4.40
CA GLN A 64 39.20 4.22 -4.63
C GLN A 64 38.67 3.28 -3.52
N GLU A 65 39.40 3.01 -2.44
CA GLU A 65 38.87 2.21 -1.33
C GLU A 65 37.85 3.03 -0.49
N PRO A 66 36.55 2.66 -0.46
CA PRO A 66 35.58 3.41 0.32
C PRO A 66 35.67 3.03 1.81
N GLU A 67 35.89 4.03 2.66
CA GLU A 67 35.86 3.88 4.13
C GLU A 67 34.46 3.47 4.60
N TYR A 68 34.37 2.49 5.51
CA TYR A 68 33.10 2.04 6.11
C TYR A 68 33.04 2.41 7.60
N ARG A 69 31.90 2.97 8.03
CA ARG A 69 31.62 3.38 9.40
C ARG A 69 30.45 2.56 9.97
N PRO A 70 30.53 2.06 11.22
CA PRO A 70 29.40 1.41 11.86
C PRO A 70 28.22 2.37 12.03
N LEU A 71 27.05 1.93 11.56
CA LEU A 71 25.77 2.64 11.62
C LEU A 71 25.10 2.47 12.98
N GLY A 72 25.21 1.26 13.55
CA GLY A 72 24.68 0.89 14.85
C GLY A 72 24.79 -0.63 15.09
N GLU A 73 24.41 -1.03 16.30
CA GLU A 73 24.08 -2.42 16.66
C GLU A 73 22.54 -2.52 16.72
N PHE A 74 21.96 -3.52 16.07
CA PHE A 74 20.50 -3.64 15.87
C PHE A 74 20.00 -5.02 16.29
N GLU A 75 18.90 -5.14 17.03
CA GLU A 75 18.34 -6.47 17.37
C GLU A 75 17.82 -7.20 16.11
N THR A 76 17.72 -8.54 16.13
CA THR A 76 17.48 -9.37 14.93
C THR A 76 16.30 -8.93 14.04
N ARG A 77 15.22 -8.38 14.62
CA ARG A 77 14.09 -7.84 13.83
C ARG A 77 14.41 -6.48 13.21
N GLU A 78 15.01 -5.57 13.98
CA GLU A 78 15.47 -4.27 13.48
C GLU A 78 16.55 -4.45 12.41
N LEU A 79 17.46 -5.42 12.60
CA LEU A 79 18.49 -5.76 11.64
C LEU A 79 17.89 -6.06 10.25
N VAL A 80 16.89 -6.94 10.15
CA VAL A 80 16.22 -7.25 8.87
C VAL A 80 15.61 -6.00 8.24
N GLU A 81 14.85 -5.21 9.01
CA GLU A 81 14.22 -3.97 8.52
C GLU A 81 15.26 -2.94 8.03
N THR A 82 16.39 -2.80 8.73
CA THR A 82 17.48 -1.91 8.30
C THR A 82 18.22 -2.42 7.07
N LEU A 83 18.34 -3.74 6.88
CA LEU A 83 18.94 -4.33 5.68
C LEU A 83 18.02 -4.16 4.47
N ASP A 84 16.74 -4.49 4.60
CA ASP A 84 15.73 -4.29 3.55
C ASP A 84 15.67 -2.81 3.12
N PHE A 85 15.77 -1.87 4.07
CA PHE A 85 15.87 -0.43 3.78
C PHE A 85 17.14 -0.07 2.99
N LEU A 86 18.30 -0.61 3.37
CA LEU A 86 19.58 -0.32 2.70
C LEU A 86 19.60 -0.91 1.28
N ASP A 87 19.10 -2.12 1.10
CA ASP A 87 18.95 -2.78 -0.21
C ASP A 87 17.97 -2.01 -1.11
N ALA A 88 16.79 -1.63 -0.61
CA ALA A 88 15.80 -0.87 -1.37
C ALA A 88 16.34 0.49 -1.88
N ASN A 89 17.26 1.11 -1.13
CA ASN A 89 17.91 2.36 -1.51
C ASN A 89 19.26 2.18 -2.23
N ASN A 90 19.68 0.93 -2.52
CA ASN A 90 20.96 0.57 -3.15
C ASN A 90 22.21 1.09 -2.40
N HIS A 91 22.12 1.21 -1.07
CA HIS A 91 23.24 1.64 -0.22
C HIS A 91 24.20 0.49 0.03
N ASN A 92 25.50 0.74 -0.10
CA ASN A 92 26.52 -0.30 0.11
C ASN A 92 26.79 -0.49 1.61
N TYR A 93 26.54 -1.68 2.13
CA TYR A 93 26.76 -2.02 3.54
C TYR A 93 27.63 -3.28 3.74
N ARG A 94 28.14 -3.45 4.96
CA ARG A 94 28.83 -4.65 5.45
C ARG A 94 28.23 -5.04 6.80
N VAL A 95 27.86 -6.30 6.97
CA VAL A 95 27.33 -6.83 8.24
C VAL A 95 28.43 -7.64 8.93
N GLN A 96 28.68 -7.36 10.21
CA GLN A 96 29.54 -8.17 11.07
C GLN A 96 28.77 -8.53 12.34
N GLY A 97 28.19 -9.74 12.35
CA GLY A 97 27.29 -10.17 13.41
C GLY A 97 26.07 -9.26 13.49
N ASN A 98 25.98 -8.49 14.57
CA ASN A 98 24.84 -7.62 14.89
C ASN A 98 25.10 -6.13 14.52
N VAL A 99 26.27 -5.82 13.95
CA VAL A 99 26.70 -4.46 13.58
C VAL A 99 26.63 -4.29 12.06
N VAL A 100 25.86 -3.29 11.62
CA VAL A 100 25.79 -2.86 10.21
C VAL A 100 26.74 -1.68 10.01
N SER A 101 27.59 -1.75 8.99
CA SER A 101 28.49 -0.65 8.60
C SER A 101 28.19 -0.18 7.18
N VAL A 102 28.19 1.13 6.97
CA VAL A 102 27.89 1.79 5.68
C VAL A 102 29.04 2.70 5.26
N ARG A 103 29.11 3.13 4.00
CA ARG A 103 30.18 4.04 3.55
C ARG A 103 30.17 5.35 4.33
N ALA A 104 31.36 5.87 4.66
CA ALA A 104 31.52 7.08 5.47
C ALA A 104 30.90 8.33 4.83
N SER A 105 30.88 8.40 3.50
CA SER A 105 30.18 9.44 2.72
C SER A 105 28.67 9.42 2.92
N ASP A 106 28.09 8.23 3.08
CA ASP A 106 26.64 8.00 2.98
C ASP A 106 26.01 7.92 4.38
N PHE A 107 26.81 7.69 5.42
CA PHE A 107 26.40 7.53 6.83
C PHE A 107 25.42 8.60 7.32
N SER A 108 25.66 9.88 7.05
CA SER A 108 24.79 10.98 7.49
C SER A 108 23.46 11.01 6.74
N ALA A 109 23.47 10.77 5.43
CA ALA A 109 22.29 10.70 4.58
C ALA A 109 21.43 9.48 4.94
N ILE A 110 22.04 8.29 5.06
CA ILE A 110 21.41 7.03 5.49
C ILE A 110 20.75 7.22 6.86
N ARG A 111 21.49 7.71 7.86
CA ARG A 111 20.95 7.93 9.21
C ARG A 111 19.77 8.90 9.23
N LEU A 112 19.82 9.96 8.42
CA LEU A 112 18.70 10.89 8.28
C LEU A 112 17.49 10.24 7.58
N GLN A 113 17.71 9.46 6.51
CA GLN A 113 16.65 8.76 5.79
C GLN A 113 15.96 7.70 6.68
N MET A 114 16.73 6.89 7.41
CA MET A 114 16.20 5.94 8.39
C MET A 114 15.37 6.65 9.45
N THR A 115 15.90 7.72 10.05
CA THR A 115 15.19 8.51 11.08
C THR A 115 13.87 9.07 10.53
N ARG A 116 13.83 9.49 9.26
CA ARG A 116 12.59 9.94 8.58
C ARG A 116 11.57 8.83 8.35
N GLN A 117 12.00 7.57 8.27
CA GLN A 117 11.12 6.40 8.19
C GLN A 117 10.78 5.81 9.57
N GLY A 118 11.24 6.44 10.66
CA GLY A 118 11.08 5.91 12.02
C GLY A 118 12.06 4.80 12.39
N MET A 119 12.92 4.39 11.45
CA MET A 119 13.96 3.39 11.64
C MET A 119 15.16 4.01 12.35
N GLY A 120 15.56 3.40 13.45
CA GLY A 120 16.71 3.80 14.25
C GLY A 120 16.82 2.87 15.46
N PRO A 121 17.96 2.87 16.18
CA PRO A 121 18.09 2.09 17.40
C PRO A 121 16.92 2.46 18.32
N ALA A 122 16.03 1.51 18.61
CA ALA A 122 14.72 1.85 19.11
C ALA A 122 14.81 2.72 20.36
N HIS A 123 13.98 3.74 20.43
CA HIS A 123 13.64 4.37 21.69
C HIS A 123 12.84 3.34 22.50
N ARG A 124 13.58 2.43 23.15
CA ARG A 124 13.09 1.48 24.16
C ARG A 124 12.16 2.30 25.06
N SER A 125 10.92 1.84 25.30
CA SER A 125 9.91 2.64 26.00
C SER A 125 10.27 2.83 27.48
N MET A 126 11.17 3.79 27.73
CA MET A 126 11.89 4.02 28.99
C MET A 126 10.97 4.35 30.20
N GLY A 127 9.67 4.53 29.98
CA GLY A 127 8.69 4.74 31.04
C GLY A 127 8.20 3.45 31.72
N ASP A 128 8.16 2.32 31.01
CA ASP A 128 7.41 1.14 31.47
C ASP A 128 8.25 0.17 32.33
N ASP A 129 9.55 0.11 32.09
CA ASP A 129 10.49 -0.81 32.76
C ASP A 129 10.69 -0.46 34.25
N PHE A 130 10.49 0.81 34.63
CA PHE A 130 10.55 1.28 36.02
C PHE A 130 9.49 0.63 36.92
N ILE A 131 8.31 0.26 36.38
CA ILE A 131 7.27 -0.42 37.15
C ILE A 131 7.67 -1.87 37.44
N MET A 132 8.50 -2.50 36.60
CA MET A 132 8.94 -3.89 36.72
C MET A 132 10.27 -4.07 37.50
N GLN A 133 11.02 -3.00 37.75
CA GLN A 133 12.23 -3.06 38.59
C GLN A 133 11.93 -3.52 40.02
N ASP A 134 12.87 -4.27 40.59
CA ASP A 134 12.68 -4.96 41.87
C ASP A 134 12.63 -3.96 43.04
N PRO A 135 11.48 -3.79 43.71
CA PRO A 135 11.34 -2.82 44.77
C PRO A 135 11.94 -3.40 46.06
N GLY A 136 12.85 -2.66 46.68
CA GLY A 136 13.34 -2.99 48.02
C GLY A 136 12.20 -3.07 49.06
N PHE A 137 12.54 -3.55 50.26
CA PHE A 137 11.58 -3.78 51.35
C PHE A 137 10.61 -2.60 51.57
N GLY A 138 9.32 -2.80 51.27
CA GLY A 138 8.27 -1.79 51.46
C GLY A 138 7.20 -1.68 50.37
N VAL A 139 6.89 -2.75 49.63
CA VAL A 139 5.87 -2.69 48.57
C VAL A 139 4.49 -2.29 49.08
N SER A 140 3.88 -1.29 48.43
CA SER A 140 2.48 -0.94 48.65
C SER A 140 1.58 -1.88 47.86
N GLN A 141 0.47 -2.32 48.46
CA GLN A 141 -0.62 -3.05 47.77
C GLN A 141 -1.10 -2.32 46.50
N ARG A 142 -0.97 -0.98 46.45
CA ARG A 142 -1.30 -0.17 45.27
C ARG A 142 -0.35 -0.43 44.09
N LEU A 143 0.93 -0.68 44.35
CA LEU A 143 1.93 -0.98 43.32
C LEU A 143 1.71 -2.40 42.77
N GLU A 144 1.41 -3.36 43.65
CA GLU A 144 1.07 -4.72 43.26
C GLU A 144 -0.17 -4.79 42.36
N ALA A 145 -1.23 -4.05 42.71
CA ALA A 145 -2.45 -3.96 41.90
C ALA A 145 -2.21 -3.36 40.50
N GLU A 146 -1.42 -2.28 40.38
CA GLU A 146 -1.06 -1.71 39.07
C GLU A 146 -0.14 -2.63 38.26
N ARG A 147 0.81 -3.34 38.91
CA ARG A 147 1.63 -4.38 38.26
C ARG A 147 0.77 -5.51 37.69
N LEU A 148 -0.20 -5.99 38.46
CA LEU A 148 -1.13 -7.04 38.01
C LEU A 148 -2.00 -6.55 36.85
N LYS A 149 -2.50 -5.31 36.91
CA LYS A 149 -3.25 -4.68 35.81
C LYS A 149 -2.40 -4.60 34.53
N TYR A 150 -1.18 -4.07 34.64
CA TYR A 150 -0.26 -3.92 33.51
C TYR A 150 0.15 -5.27 32.91
N SER A 151 0.38 -6.28 33.74
CA SER A 151 0.64 -7.66 33.29
C SER A 151 -0.52 -8.22 32.46
N ARG A 152 -1.78 -7.99 32.89
CA ARG A 152 -2.99 -8.38 32.14
C ARG A 152 -3.14 -7.60 30.83
N GLU A 153 -2.89 -6.29 30.83
CA GLU A 153 -2.89 -5.44 29.62
C GLU A 153 -1.88 -5.96 28.57
N GLN A 154 -0.67 -6.33 29.01
CA GLN A 154 0.38 -6.90 28.16
C GLN A 154 0.02 -8.31 27.66
N GLN A 155 -0.51 -9.18 28.52
CA GLN A 155 -0.98 -10.52 28.12
C GLN A 155 -2.10 -10.44 27.08
N LEU A 156 -3.11 -9.59 27.32
CA LEU A 156 -4.21 -9.40 26.36
C LEU A 156 -3.73 -8.84 25.03
N SER A 157 -2.84 -7.84 25.05
CA SER A 157 -2.27 -7.27 23.83
C SER A 157 -1.55 -8.35 23.00
N ARG A 158 -0.69 -9.18 23.63
CA ARG A 158 0.00 -10.28 22.96
C ARG A 158 -0.93 -11.38 22.44
N THR A 159 -2.01 -11.70 23.16
CA THR A 159 -3.00 -12.70 22.69
C THR A 159 -3.79 -12.18 21.49
N ILE A 160 -4.13 -10.89 21.46
CA ILE A 160 -4.80 -10.26 20.31
C ILE A 160 -3.84 -10.20 19.10
N GLU A 161 -2.55 -9.93 19.31
CA GLU A 161 -1.51 -9.95 18.25
C GLU A 161 -1.29 -11.33 17.60
N GLN A 162 -1.68 -12.42 18.26
CA GLN A 162 -1.64 -13.77 17.67
C GLN A 162 -2.73 -13.99 16.59
N MET A 163 -3.72 -13.10 16.48
CA MET A 163 -4.75 -13.16 15.43
C MET A 163 -4.16 -12.83 14.05
N GLN A 164 -4.60 -13.51 13.00
CA GLN A 164 -4.02 -13.38 11.64
C GLN A 164 -4.23 -12.00 10.99
N SER A 165 -5.21 -11.23 11.45
CA SER A 165 -5.58 -9.94 10.85
C SER A 165 -4.99 -8.72 11.59
N ILE A 166 -4.33 -8.92 12.74
CA ILE A 166 -3.88 -7.86 13.64
C ILE A 166 -2.35 -7.84 13.69
N ASP A 167 -1.74 -6.73 13.32
CA ASP A 167 -0.29 -6.53 13.37
C ASP A 167 0.18 -6.24 14.81
N LYS A 168 -0.50 -5.30 15.47
CA LYS A 168 -0.15 -4.81 16.81
C LYS A 168 -1.41 -4.51 17.59
N ALA A 169 -1.41 -4.73 18.90
CA ALA A 169 -2.55 -4.40 19.75
C ALA A 169 -2.10 -3.64 20.99
N ARG A 170 -2.96 -2.75 21.50
CA ARG A 170 -2.78 -2.10 22.79
C ARG A 170 -4.08 -2.12 23.57
N VAL A 171 -4.09 -2.83 24.69
CA VAL A 171 -5.21 -2.90 25.62
C VAL A 171 -4.95 -1.99 26.82
N LEU A 172 -5.95 -1.19 27.19
CA LEU A 172 -5.97 -0.37 28.40
C LEU A 172 -7.19 -0.77 29.25
N LEU A 173 -6.96 -1.15 30.50
CA LEU A 173 -7.97 -1.61 31.44
C LEU A 173 -8.24 -0.54 32.51
N ALA A 174 -9.47 -0.06 32.57
CA ALA A 174 -9.97 0.79 33.65
C ALA A 174 -10.61 -0.10 34.73
N LEU A 175 -9.78 -0.68 35.60
CA LEU A 175 -10.24 -1.45 36.75
C LEU A 175 -10.63 -0.49 37.91
N PRO A 176 -11.86 -0.56 38.43
CA PRO A 176 -12.28 0.23 39.57
C PRO A 176 -11.68 -0.31 40.86
N ARG A 177 -11.65 0.53 41.90
CA ARG A 177 -11.19 0.12 43.23
C ARG A 177 -12.28 -0.61 43.98
N GLU A 178 -11.95 -1.78 44.51
CA GLU A 178 -12.74 -2.45 45.53
C GLU A 178 -12.94 -1.52 46.73
N ASN A 179 -14.20 -1.28 47.09
CA ASN A 179 -14.57 -0.47 48.23
C ASN A 179 -15.79 -1.09 48.89
N VAL A 180 -15.57 -1.77 50.01
CA VAL A 180 -16.60 -2.45 50.82
C VAL A 180 -17.69 -1.51 51.36
N PHE A 181 -17.49 -0.19 51.29
CA PHE A 181 -18.47 0.83 51.70
C PHE A 181 -19.27 1.43 50.53
N ALA A 182 -18.96 1.07 49.27
CA ALA A 182 -19.67 1.57 48.10
C ALA A 182 -21.02 0.85 47.91
N ARG A 183 -22.14 1.57 47.99
CA ARG A 183 -23.48 1.02 47.72
C ARG A 183 -23.74 0.62 46.26
N ARG A 184 -22.86 1.02 45.34
CA ARG A 184 -22.85 0.63 43.93
C ARG A 184 -21.41 0.41 43.53
N GLU A 185 -21.11 -0.81 43.12
CA GLU A 185 -19.83 -1.14 42.50
C GLU A 185 -19.75 -0.44 41.13
N ARG A 186 -18.59 0.10 40.78
CA ARG A 186 -18.36 0.61 39.42
C ARG A 186 -18.03 -0.60 38.55
N GLN A 187 -18.57 -0.66 37.34
CA GLN A 187 -18.14 -1.68 36.38
C GLN A 187 -16.75 -1.33 35.81
N PRO A 188 -15.89 -2.31 35.53
CA PRO A 188 -14.69 -2.10 34.75
C PRO A 188 -15.03 -1.75 33.29
N SER A 189 -14.09 -1.11 32.61
CA SER A 189 -14.16 -0.88 31.16
C SER A 189 -12.79 -1.07 30.50
N ALA A 190 -12.79 -1.34 29.19
CA ALA A 190 -11.56 -1.58 28.43
C ALA A 190 -11.56 -0.77 27.14
N SER A 191 -10.38 -0.28 26.76
CA SER A 191 -10.12 0.35 25.46
C SER A 191 -9.05 -0.44 24.73
N VAL A 192 -9.39 -0.95 23.55
CA VAL A 192 -8.50 -1.70 22.67
C VAL A 192 -8.22 -0.85 21.43
N MET A 193 -6.95 -0.59 21.17
CA MET A 193 -6.49 -0.06 19.89
C MET A 193 -5.82 -1.20 19.12
N VAL A 194 -6.23 -1.41 17.88
CA VAL A 194 -5.63 -2.41 16.98
C VAL A 194 -4.95 -1.71 15.80
N ASN A 195 -3.80 -2.24 15.40
CA ASN A 195 -3.18 -1.99 14.10
C ASN A 195 -3.48 -3.20 13.21
N THR A 196 -4.11 -2.99 12.06
CA THR A 196 -4.66 -4.06 11.22
C THR A 196 -3.77 -4.33 10.01
N ARG A 197 -3.53 -5.62 9.69
CA ARG A 197 -2.74 -6.03 8.49
C ARG A 197 -3.55 -5.87 7.20
N ARG A 198 -4.87 -5.79 7.32
CA ARG A 198 -5.85 -5.62 6.24
C ARG A 198 -6.57 -4.29 6.43
N PRO A 199 -7.03 -3.61 5.37
CA PRO A 199 -7.67 -2.30 5.48
C PRO A 199 -9.00 -2.31 6.25
N GLN A 200 -9.61 -3.49 6.46
CA GLN A 200 -10.81 -3.67 7.28
C GLN A 200 -10.71 -5.01 8.02
N LEU A 201 -11.21 -5.02 9.27
CA LEU A 201 -11.49 -6.25 10.01
C LEU A 201 -12.94 -6.69 9.78
N ASN A 202 -13.15 -8.00 9.76
CA ASN A 202 -14.49 -8.56 9.74
C ASN A 202 -15.18 -8.36 11.10
N ARG A 203 -16.51 -8.28 11.09
CA ARG A 203 -17.30 -8.10 12.31
C ARG A 203 -17.08 -9.24 13.32
N GLU A 204 -17.00 -10.48 12.84
CA GLU A 204 -16.68 -11.66 13.66
C GLU A 204 -15.32 -11.54 14.37
N GLU A 205 -14.33 -10.91 13.75
CA GLU A 205 -13.02 -10.66 14.35
C GLU A 205 -13.11 -9.58 15.44
N ILE A 206 -13.88 -8.51 15.20
CA ILE A 206 -14.13 -7.43 16.18
C ILE A 206 -14.88 -7.98 17.40
N ASP A 207 -15.96 -8.73 17.18
CA ASP A 207 -16.76 -9.35 18.25
C ASP A 207 -15.91 -10.37 19.03
N SER A 208 -15.04 -11.14 18.36
CA SER A 208 -14.07 -12.04 19.02
C SER A 208 -13.07 -11.31 19.92
N ILE A 209 -12.56 -10.13 19.52
CA ILE A 209 -11.68 -9.29 20.35
C ILE A 209 -12.44 -8.79 21.59
N VAL A 210 -13.69 -8.35 21.40
CA VAL A 210 -14.55 -7.86 22.48
C VAL A 210 -14.81 -8.96 23.51
N ASP A 211 -15.20 -10.16 23.08
CA ASP A 211 -15.50 -11.29 23.95
C ASP A 211 -14.26 -11.85 24.64
N LEU A 212 -13.10 -11.89 23.95
CA LEU A 212 -11.81 -12.25 24.55
C LEU A 212 -11.44 -11.30 25.70
N VAL A 213 -11.58 -10.00 25.50
CA VAL A 213 -11.26 -8.99 26.52
C VAL A 213 -12.29 -9.02 27.67
N ALA A 214 -13.58 -9.16 27.36
CA ALA A 214 -14.64 -9.23 28.36
C ALA A 214 -14.53 -10.49 29.25
N SER A 215 -14.25 -11.65 28.65
CA SER A 215 -14.11 -12.92 29.40
C SER A 215 -12.85 -12.99 30.26
N ALA A 216 -11.77 -12.31 29.86
CA ALA A 216 -10.51 -12.29 30.58
C ALA A 216 -10.48 -11.36 31.81
N VAL A 217 -11.43 -10.43 31.94
CA VAL A 217 -11.48 -9.44 33.02
C VAL A 217 -12.73 -9.65 33.89
N PRO A 218 -12.58 -9.93 35.20
CA PRO A 218 -13.73 -10.13 36.09
C PRO A 218 -14.71 -8.95 36.05
N GLN A 219 -16.01 -9.27 35.99
CA GLN A 219 -17.12 -8.30 35.91
C GLN A 219 -17.13 -7.38 34.67
N LEU A 220 -16.24 -7.58 33.68
CA LEU A 220 -16.28 -6.83 32.42
C LEU A 220 -17.37 -7.41 31.51
N THR A 221 -18.18 -6.53 30.93
CA THR A 221 -19.20 -6.91 29.94
C THR A 221 -18.76 -6.48 28.54
N PRO A 222 -19.14 -7.20 27.47
CA PRO A 222 -18.84 -6.81 26.08
C PRO A 222 -19.17 -5.35 25.76
N GLY A 223 -20.30 -4.84 26.30
CA GLY A 223 -20.71 -3.45 26.15
C GLY A 223 -19.76 -2.41 26.77
N GLN A 224 -18.87 -2.79 27.69
CA GLN A 224 -17.88 -1.89 28.29
C GLN A 224 -16.50 -1.95 27.60
N VAL A 225 -16.38 -2.69 26.50
CA VAL A 225 -15.18 -2.74 25.66
C VAL A 225 -15.36 -1.80 24.46
N THR A 226 -14.40 -0.90 24.23
CA THR A 226 -14.34 -0.07 23.02
C THR A 226 -13.16 -0.48 22.16
N VAL A 227 -13.38 -0.72 20.86
CA VAL A 227 -12.34 -1.14 19.91
C VAL A 227 -12.17 -0.08 18.83
N THR A 228 -10.93 0.37 18.59
CA THR A 228 -10.59 1.43 17.64
C THR A 228 -9.42 1.00 16.75
N ASP A 229 -9.50 1.35 15.47
CA ASP A 229 -8.49 1.10 14.43
C ASP A 229 -7.34 2.12 14.46
N GLN A 230 -6.20 1.84 13.82
CA GLN A 230 -5.06 2.76 13.71
C GLN A 230 -5.43 4.12 13.09
N ASN A 231 -6.47 4.16 12.25
CA ASN A 231 -6.97 5.39 11.62
C ASN A 231 -7.92 6.21 12.52
N GLY A 232 -8.11 5.81 13.78
CA GLY A 232 -9.10 6.42 14.67
C GLY A 232 -10.55 6.04 14.37
N LYS A 233 -10.80 5.11 13.43
CA LYS A 233 -12.14 4.56 13.16
C LYS A 233 -12.57 3.72 14.36
N LEU A 234 -13.69 4.08 14.98
CA LEU A 234 -14.32 3.31 16.05
C LEU A 234 -14.97 2.06 15.44
N LEU A 235 -14.43 0.88 15.76
CA LEU A 235 -14.91 -0.43 15.28
C LEU A 235 -16.00 -1.00 16.19
N HIS A 236 -15.86 -0.79 17.52
CA HIS A 236 -16.89 -1.12 18.50
C HIS A 236 -17.03 0.01 19.52
N SER A 237 -18.22 0.62 19.61
CA SER A 237 -18.47 1.78 20.47
C SER A 237 -18.85 1.45 21.92
N GLY A 238 -19.06 0.16 22.23
CA GLY A 238 -19.70 -0.26 23.48
C GLY A 238 -21.14 0.24 23.61
N SER A 239 -21.71 0.05 24.80
CA SER A 239 -23.08 0.44 25.21
C SER A 239 -23.28 1.95 25.38
N ARG A 240 -22.26 2.77 25.07
CA ARG A 240 -22.24 4.20 25.41
C ARG A 240 -23.21 5.07 24.58
N ASN A 241 -23.89 4.49 23.59
CA ASN A 241 -25.16 4.96 22.99
C ASN A 241 -25.68 3.88 22.01
N GLU A 242 -26.56 2.98 22.47
CA GLU A 242 -27.10 1.90 21.63
C GLU A 242 -27.84 2.41 20.38
N LEU A 243 -28.62 3.49 20.53
CA LEU A 243 -29.32 4.16 19.42
C LEU A 243 -28.36 4.69 18.34
N SER A 244 -27.26 5.34 18.74
CA SER A 244 -26.25 5.83 17.78
C SER A 244 -25.45 4.69 17.16
N ALA A 245 -25.26 3.58 17.87
CA ALA A 245 -24.67 2.37 17.32
C ALA A 245 -25.62 1.68 16.33
N GLN A 246 -26.93 1.72 16.58
CA GLN A 246 -27.96 1.21 15.68
C GLN A 246 -28.03 2.02 14.38
N ALA A 247 -28.17 3.35 14.46
CA ALA A 247 -28.23 4.21 13.28
C ALA A 247 -26.98 4.09 12.38
N ARG A 248 -25.79 3.89 12.98
CA ARG A 248 -24.57 3.60 12.22
C ARG A 248 -24.63 2.26 11.49
N ARG A 249 -25.15 1.20 12.12
CA ARG A 249 -25.33 -0.13 11.48
C ARG A 249 -26.35 -0.08 10.35
N GLU A 250 -27.45 0.67 10.54
CA GLU A 250 -28.48 0.86 9.52
C GLU A 250 -27.89 1.54 8.27
N TYR A 251 -27.16 2.65 8.46
CA TYR A 251 -26.43 3.33 7.38
C TYR A 251 -25.33 2.47 6.73
N GLU A 252 -24.59 1.66 7.50
CA GLU A 252 -23.60 0.72 6.95
C GLU A 252 -24.25 -0.37 6.08
N ILE A 253 -25.45 -0.85 6.44
CA ILE A 253 -26.22 -1.82 5.64
C ILE A 253 -26.74 -1.16 4.36
N GLU A 254 -27.27 0.06 4.43
CA GLU A 254 -27.71 0.81 3.24
C GLU A 254 -26.56 0.97 2.24
N ARG A 255 -25.41 1.48 2.70
CA ARG A 255 -24.20 1.64 1.87
C ARG A 255 -23.69 0.31 1.30
N GLN A 256 -23.78 -0.80 2.06
CA GLN A 256 -23.41 -2.12 1.56
C GLN A 256 -24.34 -2.57 0.43
N ARG A 257 -25.65 -2.28 0.52
CA ARG A 257 -26.61 -2.59 -0.55
C ARG A 257 -26.43 -1.68 -1.76
N GLU A 258 -26.12 -0.40 -1.58
CA GLU A 258 -25.76 0.50 -2.68
C GLU A 258 -24.58 -0.04 -3.47
N GLN A 259 -23.51 -0.47 -2.78
CA GLN A 259 -22.34 -1.08 -3.44
C GLN A 259 -22.73 -2.38 -4.17
N GLU A 260 -23.53 -3.27 -3.55
CA GLU A 260 -24.00 -4.51 -4.19
C GLU A 260 -24.81 -4.23 -5.47
N TYR A 261 -25.57 -3.13 -5.52
CA TYR A 261 -26.30 -2.72 -6.72
C TYR A 261 -25.40 -2.04 -7.75
N LEU A 262 -24.41 -1.23 -7.36
CA LEU A 262 -23.38 -0.70 -8.25
C LEU A 262 -22.61 -1.84 -8.92
N ASP A 263 -22.13 -2.82 -8.15
CA ASP A 263 -21.42 -4.00 -8.66
C ASP A 263 -22.30 -4.79 -9.65
N LYS A 264 -23.63 -4.90 -9.41
CA LYS A 264 -24.56 -5.53 -10.36
C LYS A 264 -24.71 -4.71 -11.65
N ILE A 265 -24.81 -3.39 -11.57
CA ILE A 265 -24.84 -2.50 -12.74
C ILE A 265 -23.56 -2.67 -13.55
N ASP A 266 -22.40 -2.71 -12.88
CA ASP A 266 -21.11 -2.88 -13.52
C ASP A 266 -20.99 -4.21 -14.26
N ASN A 267 -21.41 -5.31 -13.63
CA ASN A 267 -21.44 -6.63 -14.26
C ASN A 267 -22.40 -6.72 -15.46
N ILE A 268 -23.47 -5.91 -15.47
CA ILE A 268 -24.46 -5.84 -16.57
C ILE A 268 -23.96 -4.95 -17.73
N LEU A 269 -23.31 -3.82 -17.43
CA LEU A 269 -22.94 -2.81 -18.44
C LEU A 269 -21.51 -2.98 -18.98
N SER A 270 -20.55 -3.43 -18.17
CA SER A 270 -19.14 -3.58 -18.58
C SER A 270 -18.96 -4.44 -19.84
N PRO A 271 -19.65 -5.58 -20.04
CA PRO A 271 -19.47 -6.39 -21.24
C PRO A 271 -20.01 -5.77 -22.53
N ILE A 272 -20.90 -4.79 -22.43
CA ILE A 272 -21.59 -4.16 -23.57
C ILE A 272 -20.94 -2.83 -23.94
N LEU A 273 -20.58 -2.04 -22.93
CA LEU A 273 -20.08 -0.68 -23.10
C LEU A 273 -18.57 -0.58 -22.90
N GLY A 274 -17.96 -1.47 -22.13
CA GLY A 274 -16.55 -1.37 -21.72
C GLY A 274 -16.33 -0.44 -20.52
N TYR A 275 -15.22 -0.64 -19.82
CA TYR A 275 -14.84 0.16 -18.65
C TYR A 275 -14.64 1.65 -19.00
N GLY A 276 -15.13 2.54 -18.14
CA GLY A 276 -14.98 4.00 -18.29
C GLY A 276 -15.93 4.64 -19.32
N ASN A 277 -16.76 3.87 -20.01
CA ASN A 277 -17.73 4.37 -21.00
C ASN A 277 -19.14 4.58 -20.42
N TYR A 278 -19.30 4.41 -19.10
CA TYR A 278 -20.51 4.73 -18.36
C TYR A 278 -20.14 5.11 -16.92
N THR A 279 -21.06 5.78 -16.23
CA THR A 279 -21.01 5.98 -14.77
C THR A 279 -22.41 5.72 -14.20
N SER A 280 -22.47 5.19 -12.98
CA SER A 280 -23.75 4.91 -12.32
C SER A 280 -23.74 5.38 -10.88
N GLN A 281 -24.90 5.85 -10.43
CA GLN A 281 -25.17 6.19 -9.04
C GLN A 281 -26.44 5.45 -8.61
N VAL A 282 -26.38 4.86 -7.43
CA VAL A 282 -27.52 4.20 -6.78
C VAL A 282 -27.78 4.92 -5.45
N ASP A 283 -29.06 5.07 -5.13
CA ASP A 283 -29.60 5.51 -3.83
C ASP A 283 -30.55 4.41 -3.35
N VAL A 284 -30.29 3.88 -2.15
CA VAL A 284 -31.09 2.79 -1.56
C VAL A 284 -31.73 3.30 -0.26
N THR A 285 -33.05 3.39 -0.24
CA THR A 285 -33.81 3.67 0.98
C THR A 285 -34.30 2.36 1.59
N MET A 286 -33.95 2.06 2.85
CA MET A 286 -34.40 0.85 3.55
C MET A 286 -35.28 1.16 4.76
N ASP A 287 -36.26 0.29 5.02
CA ASP A 287 -37.07 0.34 6.25
C ASP A 287 -36.52 -0.66 7.28
N PHE A 288 -36.02 -0.14 8.39
CA PHE A 288 -35.52 -0.91 9.54
C PHE A 288 -36.54 -1.08 10.67
N THR A 289 -37.77 -0.61 10.49
CA THR A 289 -38.85 -0.71 11.48
C THR A 289 -39.17 -2.16 11.81
N GLN A 290 -39.03 -2.55 13.08
CA GLN A 290 -39.44 -3.87 13.55
C GLN A 290 -40.91 -3.83 13.98
N VAL A 291 -41.77 -4.47 13.19
CA VAL A 291 -43.20 -4.63 13.50
C VAL A 291 -43.46 -6.03 14.05
N GLU A 292 -43.94 -6.10 15.29
CA GLU A 292 -44.46 -7.32 15.91
C GLU A 292 -45.98 -7.26 15.98
N GLN A 293 -46.65 -8.17 15.28
CA GLN A 293 -48.10 -8.29 15.27
C GLN A 293 -48.53 -9.62 15.89
N THR A 294 -49.34 -9.55 16.95
CA THR A 294 -50.06 -10.71 17.47
C THR A 294 -51.52 -10.59 17.08
N GLN A 295 -51.99 -11.46 16.18
CA GLN A 295 -53.39 -11.54 15.80
C GLN A 295 -54.01 -12.80 16.42
N ARG A 296 -55.15 -12.63 17.10
CA ARG A 296 -55.96 -13.73 17.64
C ARG A 296 -57.30 -13.72 16.94
N THR A 297 -57.51 -14.71 16.07
CA THR A 297 -58.76 -14.90 15.33
C THR A 297 -59.53 -16.05 15.96
N PHE A 298 -60.84 -15.87 16.14
CA PHE A 298 -61.76 -16.93 16.60
C PHE A 298 -62.61 -17.39 15.43
N ASN A 299 -62.89 -18.69 15.33
CA ASN A 299 -63.82 -19.22 14.34
C ASN A 299 -65.27 -19.17 14.89
N PRO A 300 -66.18 -18.37 14.29
CA PRO A 300 -67.56 -18.27 14.77
C PRO A 300 -68.47 -19.43 14.30
N ASP A 301 -68.07 -20.17 13.27
CA ASP A 301 -68.95 -21.12 12.57
C ASP A 301 -69.03 -22.49 13.26
N LEU A 302 -68.04 -22.81 14.10
CA LEU A 302 -67.88 -24.10 14.77
C LEU A 302 -67.70 -23.95 16.30
N PRO A 303 -68.67 -23.38 17.04
CA PRO A 303 -68.59 -23.24 18.49
C PRO A 303 -68.78 -24.61 19.18
N ALA A 304 -67.74 -25.16 19.80
CA ALA A 304 -67.83 -26.40 20.55
C ALA A 304 -68.45 -26.14 21.92
N ILE A 305 -69.47 -26.93 22.33
CA ILE A 305 -70.06 -26.82 23.66
C ILE A 305 -69.13 -27.51 24.67
N ARG A 306 -68.63 -26.76 25.66
CA ARG A 306 -67.81 -27.29 26.77
C ARG A 306 -68.66 -27.81 27.92
N SER A 307 -69.69 -27.08 28.29
CA SER A 307 -70.66 -27.53 29.29
C SER A 307 -72.02 -26.89 29.08
N GLU A 308 -73.07 -27.65 29.39
CA GLU A 308 -74.45 -27.24 29.29
C GLU A 308 -75.17 -27.61 30.58
N MET A 309 -75.87 -26.65 31.18
CA MET A 309 -76.75 -26.85 32.32
C MET A 309 -78.16 -26.42 31.91
N ILE A 310 -79.11 -27.35 32.00
CA ILE A 310 -80.53 -27.11 31.74
C ILE A 310 -81.30 -27.38 33.03
N ILE A 311 -82.05 -26.40 33.50
CA ILE A 311 -83.04 -26.56 34.57
C ILE A 311 -84.40 -26.47 33.89
N GLU A 312 -85.26 -27.47 34.05
CA GLU A 312 -86.59 -27.51 33.44
C GLU A 312 -87.64 -27.90 34.50
N ASP A 313 -88.29 -26.88 35.06
CA ASP A 313 -89.42 -27.02 35.98
C ASP A 313 -90.73 -27.04 35.18
N ASN A 314 -91.28 -28.24 34.94
CA ASN A 314 -92.60 -28.41 34.35
C ASN A 314 -93.64 -28.74 35.44
N THR A 315 -94.32 -27.72 35.95
CA THR A 315 -95.41 -27.87 36.91
C THR A 315 -96.76 -27.88 36.19
N VAL A 316 -97.38 -29.05 36.02
CA VAL A 316 -98.77 -29.18 35.54
C VAL A 316 -99.73 -29.03 36.73
N GLY A 317 -100.25 -27.82 36.95
CA GLY A 317 -101.08 -27.50 38.11
C GLY A 317 -102.54 -27.95 37.97
N GLY A 318 -102.89 -29.17 38.39
CA GLY A 318 -104.30 -29.58 38.42
C GLY A 318 -104.59 -31.05 38.70
N GLY A 319 -104.45 -31.49 39.95
CA GLY A 319 -104.93 -32.80 40.39
C GLY A 319 -104.99 -32.88 41.92
N ILE A 320 -106.19 -32.94 42.50
CA ILE A 320 -106.38 -33.11 43.94
C ILE A 320 -106.07 -34.58 44.28
N GLY A 321 -104.80 -34.85 44.57
CA GLY A 321 -104.34 -36.18 45.00
C GLY A 321 -104.98 -36.56 46.34
N GLY A 322 -105.92 -37.49 46.30
CA GLY A 322 -106.56 -38.04 47.50
C GLY A 322 -105.54 -38.69 48.45
N ILE A 323 -105.90 -38.74 49.73
CA ILE A 323 -105.06 -39.29 50.81
C ILE A 323 -104.60 -40.71 50.44
N PRO A 324 -103.28 -41.01 50.42
CA PRO A 324 -102.80 -42.35 50.09
C PRO A 324 -103.30 -43.39 51.11
N GLY A 325 -104.17 -44.31 50.69
CA GLY A 325 -104.61 -45.44 51.54
C GLY A 325 -106.08 -45.86 51.48
N ALA A 326 -106.94 -45.21 50.68
CA ALA A 326 -108.35 -45.63 50.53
C ALA A 326 -108.59 -46.43 49.23
N LEU A 327 -109.11 -47.65 49.36
CA LEU A 327 -109.47 -48.53 48.24
C LEU A 327 -110.76 -48.03 47.55
N SER A 328 -110.64 -47.40 46.39
CA SER A 328 -111.79 -47.18 45.49
C SER A 328 -111.74 -48.17 44.33
N ASN A 329 -112.22 -49.39 44.60
CA ASN A 329 -112.41 -50.43 43.59
C ASN A 329 -113.89 -50.54 43.23
N GLN A 330 -114.40 -49.55 42.49
CA GLN A 330 -115.76 -49.56 41.98
C GLN A 330 -115.70 -49.43 40.45
N PRO A 331 -116.15 -50.45 39.68
CA PRO A 331 -116.15 -50.37 38.23
C PRO A 331 -117.16 -49.29 37.77
N PRO A 332 -116.89 -48.57 36.67
CA PRO A 332 -117.81 -47.58 36.15
C PRO A 332 -119.10 -48.25 35.67
N LEU A 333 -120.24 -47.70 36.08
CA LEU A 333 -121.52 -47.97 35.43
C LEU A 333 -121.59 -47.16 34.14
N GLU A 334 -122.14 -47.75 33.09
CA GLU A 334 -122.34 -47.07 31.81
C GLU A 334 -123.27 -45.86 32.00
N SER A 335 -122.86 -44.72 31.43
CA SER A 335 -123.68 -43.51 31.33
C SER A 335 -123.81 -43.15 29.86
N ASP A 336 -125.06 -43.05 29.41
CA ASP A 336 -125.43 -42.59 28.08
C ASP A 336 -124.76 -41.28 27.69
N ILE A 337 -124.41 -41.17 26.41
CA ILE A 337 -124.01 -39.93 25.76
C ILE A 337 -125.03 -39.61 24.66
N PRO A 338 -125.98 -38.70 24.90
CA PRO A 338 -126.66 -37.98 23.84
C PRO A 338 -125.72 -36.86 23.35
N GLU A 339 -125.26 -36.99 22.12
CA GLU A 339 -124.40 -36.01 21.46
C GLU A 339 -125.15 -34.70 21.19
N GLN A 340 -124.81 -33.63 21.91
CA GLN A 340 -125.13 -32.27 21.49
C GLN A 340 -123.91 -31.36 21.69
N VAL A 341 -123.39 -30.84 20.57
CA VAL A 341 -122.14 -30.08 20.48
C VAL A 341 -122.28 -28.71 21.15
N GLY A 342 -122.05 -28.66 22.46
CA GLY A 342 -121.73 -27.46 23.21
C GLY A 342 -120.20 -27.29 23.26
N ALA A 343 -119.71 -26.07 23.00
CA ALA A 343 -118.28 -25.76 23.07
C ALA A 343 -117.75 -25.80 24.52
N SER A 344 -117.45 -27.00 25.01
CA SER A 344 -116.71 -27.19 26.26
C SER A 344 -115.25 -26.83 26.04
N MET A 345 -114.96 -25.53 26.16
CA MET A 345 -113.60 -25.03 26.37
C MET A 345 -113.01 -25.77 27.57
N ALA A 346 -112.12 -26.73 27.31
CA ALA A 346 -111.29 -27.31 28.35
C ALA A 346 -110.54 -26.15 29.01
N ALA A 347 -110.86 -25.87 30.27
CA ALA A 347 -110.27 -24.76 30.99
C ALA A 347 -108.74 -24.93 30.96
N PRO A 348 -107.96 -23.91 30.56
CA PRO A 348 -106.52 -24.04 30.47
C PRO A 348 -105.96 -24.34 31.86
N VAL A 349 -105.54 -25.58 32.06
CA VAL A 349 -104.89 -26.04 33.28
C VAL A 349 -103.65 -25.16 33.49
N PRO A 350 -103.54 -24.39 34.58
CA PRO A 350 -102.46 -23.44 34.77
C PRO A 350 -101.13 -24.19 35.00
N GLY A 351 -100.44 -24.48 33.91
CA GLY A 351 -99.10 -25.04 33.91
C GLY A 351 -98.05 -23.93 34.02
N ARG A 352 -97.08 -24.09 34.93
CA ARG A 352 -95.85 -23.30 34.94
C ARG A 352 -94.75 -24.14 34.33
N ASN A 353 -94.36 -23.81 33.10
CA ASN A 353 -93.10 -24.27 32.52
C ASN A 353 -92.05 -23.18 32.73
N HIS A 354 -90.94 -23.51 33.39
CA HIS A 354 -89.78 -22.64 33.51
C HIS A 354 -88.53 -23.43 33.07
N ARG A 355 -87.88 -22.94 32.02
CA ARG A 355 -86.66 -23.52 31.48
C ARG A 355 -85.53 -22.50 31.49
N GLU A 356 -84.47 -22.81 32.22
CA GLU A 356 -83.22 -22.05 32.25
C GLU A 356 -82.12 -22.87 31.57
N GLN A 357 -81.28 -22.24 30.76
CA GLN A 357 -80.24 -22.91 29.99
C GLN A 357 -78.96 -22.06 29.98
N THR A 358 -77.90 -22.59 30.59
CA THR A 358 -76.55 -22.01 30.55
C THR A 358 -75.66 -22.90 29.68
N ARG A 359 -75.08 -22.33 28.61
CA ARG A 359 -74.13 -23.01 27.71
C ARG A 359 -72.79 -22.29 27.72
N ASN A 360 -71.72 -23.01 28.00
CA ASN A 360 -70.35 -22.56 27.85
C ASN A 360 -69.78 -23.13 26.55
N PHE A 361 -69.16 -22.27 25.73
CA PHE A 361 -68.54 -22.66 24.48
C PHE A 361 -67.03 -22.52 24.56
N GLU A 362 -66.31 -23.43 23.90
CA GLU A 362 -64.94 -23.25 23.48
C GLU A 362 -64.95 -22.93 21.98
N LEU A 363 -64.41 -21.75 21.63
CA LEU A 363 -64.21 -21.35 20.24
C LEU A 363 -62.80 -21.76 19.83
N ASP A 364 -62.65 -22.29 18.63
CA ASP A 364 -61.34 -22.47 18.03
C ASP A 364 -60.63 -21.11 17.92
N GLN A 365 -59.34 -21.10 18.26
CA GLN A 365 -58.52 -19.90 18.36
C GLN A 365 -57.21 -20.08 17.59
N THR A 366 -57.06 -19.31 16.51
CA THR A 366 -55.78 -19.18 15.82
C THR A 366 -55.05 -17.95 16.34
N ILE A 367 -53.90 -18.16 16.99
CA ILE A 367 -52.98 -17.10 17.40
C ILE A 367 -51.82 -17.08 16.41
N SER A 368 -51.78 -16.08 15.53
CA SER A 368 -50.63 -15.83 14.65
C SER A 368 -49.74 -14.74 15.26
N PHE A 369 -48.50 -15.11 15.57
CA PHE A 369 -47.43 -14.18 15.89
C PHE A 369 -46.60 -13.94 14.64
N THR A 370 -46.58 -12.70 14.15
CA THR A 370 -45.84 -12.29 12.96
C THR A 370 -44.85 -11.20 13.35
N ARG A 371 -43.56 -11.51 13.29
CA ARG A 371 -42.46 -10.54 13.37
C ARG A 371 -41.98 -10.26 11.95
N GLN A 372 -42.13 -9.04 11.49
CA GLN A 372 -41.59 -8.62 10.19
C GLN A 372 -40.05 -8.52 10.27
N GLN A 373 -39.38 -8.86 9.17
CA GLN A 373 -37.93 -8.69 9.05
C GLN A 373 -37.63 -7.19 8.86
N SER A 374 -36.65 -6.65 9.60
CA SER A 374 -36.13 -5.29 9.41
C SER A 374 -35.06 -5.25 8.32
N GLY A 375 -34.90 -4.11 7.65
CA GLY A 375 -33.97 -3.92 6.54
C GLY A 375 -34.57 -4.32 5.20
N VAL A 376 -35.87 -4.05 5.01
CA VAL A 376 -36.56 -4.27 3.74
C VAL A 376 -36.26 -3.10 2.81
N LEU A 377 -35.95 -3.39 1.55
CA LEU A 377 -35.79 -2.37 0.51
C LEU A 377 -37.12 -1.62 0.32
N GLN A 378 -37.16 -0.35 0.72
CA GLN A 378 -38.35 0.50 0.58
C GLN A 378 -38.40 1.11 -0.82
N ARG A 379 -37.27 1.62 -1.31
CA ARG A 379 -37.15 2.27 -2.63
C ARG A 379 -35.73 2.15 -3.18
N LEU A 380 -35.62 1.86 -4.47
CA LEU A 380 -34.37 1.88 -5.23
C LEU A 380 -34.40 2.99 -6.29
N SER A 381 -33.45 3.92 -6.24
CA SER A 381 -33.28 4.97 -7.27
C SER A 381 -31.95 4.77 -7.99
N VAL A 382 -31.98 4.64 -9.31
CA VAL A 382 -30.78 4.37 -10.14
C VAL A 382 -30.67 5.38 -11.26
N SER A 383 -29.50 6.03 -11.35
CA SER A 383 -29.15 6.93 -12.43
C SER A 383 -27.90 6.40 -13.15
N VAL A 384 -28.01 6.18 -14.46
CA VAL A 384 -26.88 5.74 -15.29
C VAL A 384 -26.64 6.77 -16.40
N ALA A 385 -25.42 7.29 -16.49
CA ALA A 385 -24.98 8.11 -17.60
C ALA A 385 -24.03 7.29 -18.50
N LEU A 386 -24.22 7.39 -19.81
CA LEU A 386 -23.44 6.68 -20.83
C LEU A 386 -22.61 7.66 -21.66
N ASP A 387 -21.36 7.33 -21.94
CA ASP A 387 -20.54 8.06 -22.93
C ASP A 387 -21.06 7.81 -24.34
N TYR A 388 -20.63 8.61 -25.32
CA TYR A 388 -20.93 8.36 -26.73
C TYR A 388 -20.06 7.22 -27.28
N ARG A 389 -20.60 6.41 -28.20
CA ARG A 389 -19.81 5.32 -28.80
C ARG A 389 -18.84 5.92 -29.82
N ARG A 390 -17.61 5.40 -29.82
CA ARG A 390 -16.63 5.72 -30.86
C ARG A 390 -16.90 4.82 -32.07
N ALA A 391 -17.19 5.43 -33.21
CA ALA A 391 -17.22 4.76 -34.50
C ALA A 391 -16.02 5.25 -35.32
N ALA A 392 -15.36 4.34 -36.03
CA ALA A 392 -14.35 4.73 -37.00
C ALA A 392 -15.05 5.44 -38.18
N GLY A 393 -14.76 6.72 -38.37
CA GLY A 393 -15.20 7.47 -39.55
C GLY A 393 -14.45 7.04 -40.82
N GLU A 394 -14.99 7.38 -41.99
CA GLU A 394 -14.25 7.28 -43.25
C GLU A 394 -13.01 8.18 -43.20
N GLY A 395 -11.84 7.59 -42.97
CA GLY A 395 -10.56 8.30 -42.81
C GLY A 395 -9.78 7.97 -41.54
N GLY A 396 -10.38 7.26 -40.58
CA GLY A 396 -9.71 6.87 -39.32
C GLY A 396 -9.82 7.88 -38.18
N GLU A 397 -10.56 8.99 -38.36
CA GLU A 397 -10.97 9.83 -37.24
C GLU A 397 -12.03 9.13 -36.38
N GLU A 398 -11.88 9.17 -35.05
CA GLU A 398 -12.87 8.64 -34.11
C GLU A 398 -14.07 9.59 -34.00
N VAL A 399 -15.18 9.25 -34.65
CA VAL A 399 -16.42 10.02 -34.55
C VAL A 399 -17.20 9.54 -33.34
N GLN A 400 -17.46 10.43 -32.39
CA GLN A 400 -18.37 10.17 -31.28
C GLN A 400 -19.81 10.20 -31.78
N THR A 401 -20.53 9.08 -31.67
CA THR A 401 -21.92 8.96 -32.09
C THR A 401 -22.85 8.73 -30.89
N PRO A 402 -23.97 9.47 -30.78
CA PRO A 402 -24.91 9.32 -29.68
C PRO A 402 -25.65 7.98 -29.77
N PHE A 403 -26.13 7.49 -28.63
CA PHE A 403 -27.05 6.35 -28.58
C PHE A 403 -28.44 6.74 -29.09
N THR A 404 -29.12 5.80 -29.77
CA THR A 404 -30.52 5.98 -30.16
C THR A 404 -31.46 5.70 -28.99
N ASP A 405 -32.63 6.35 -28.98
CA ASP A 405 -33.64 6.16 -27.93
C ASP A 405 -34.06 4.69 -27.75
N ALA A 406 -34.06 3.92 -28.84
CA ALA A 406 -34.37 2.48 -28.82
C ALA A 406 -33.30 1.66 -28.09
N GLU A 407 -32.02 2.01 -28.24
CA GLU A 407 -30.92 1.35 -27.53
C GLU A 407 -30.93 1.74 -26.04
N LEU A 408 -31.15 3.02 -25.72
CA LEU A 408 -31.31 3.48 -24.33
C LEU A 408 -32.48 2.77 -23.63
N ALA A 409 -33.61 2.60 -24.31
CA ALA A 409 -34.75 1.85 -23.80
C ALA A 409 -34.45 0.35 -23.60
N ASN A 410 -33.59 -0.25 -24.43
CA ASN A 410 -33.16 -1.63 -24.27
C ASN A 410 -32.21 -1.80 -23.07
N ILE A 411 -31.24 -0.88 -22.89
CA ILE A 411 -30.34 -0.85 -21.72
C ILE A 411 -31.15 -0.65 -20.43
N ARG A 412 -32.09 0.31 -20.42
CA ARG A 412 -33.02 0.53 -19.31
C ARG A 412 -33.81 -0.74 -18.96
N ARG A 413 -34.31 -1.47 -19.95
CA ARG A 413 -35.05 -2.75 -19.74
C ARG A 413 -34.16 -3.83 -19.12
N MET A 414 -32.92 -3.95 -19.57
CA MET A 414 -31.95 -4.90 -19.03
C MET A 414 -31.59 -4.56 -17.57
N LEU A 415 -31.37 -3.29 -17.24
CA LEU A 415 -31.13 -2.83 -15.87
C LEU A 415 -32.35 -3.09 -14.97
N MET A 416 -33.56 -2.76 -15.43
CA MET A 416 -34.79 -3.05 -14.66
C MET A 416 -34.94 -4.56 -14.34
N ALA A 417 -34.62 -5.43 -15.31
CA ALA A 417 -34.67 -6.88 -15.10
C ALA A 417 -33.58 -7.39 -14.14
N GLY A 418 -32.32 -6.93 -14.30
CA GLY A 418 -31.19 -7.39 -13.50
C GLY A 418 -31.19 -6.88 -12.06
N LEU A 419 -31.77 -5.70 -11.80
CA LEU A 419 -31.84 -5.10 -10.46
C LEU A 419 -33.10 -5.50 -9.68
N GLY A 420 -34.05 -6.21 -10.31
CA GLY A 420 -35.31 -6.63 -9.68
C GLY A 420 -36.27 -5.47 -9.43
N TYR A 421 -36.37 -4.56 -10.40
CA TYR A 421 -37.23 -3.36 -10.39
C TYR A 421 -38.69 -3.66 -10.02
N ASN A 422 -39.28 -2.86 -9.12
CA ASN A 422 -40.65 -3.03 -8.66
C ASN A 422 -41.42 -1.70 -8.60
N VAL A 423 -42.44 -1.57 -9.46
CA VAL A 423 -43.33 -0.40 -9.50
C VAL A 423 -44.04 -0.16 -8.17
N ASN A 424 -44.39 -1.22 -7.42
CA ASN A 424 -45.10 -1.10 -6.14
C ASN A 424 -44.23 -0.54 -5.01
N ARG A 425 -42.89 -0.56 -5.15
CA ARG A 425 -41.94 0.12 -4.25
C ARG A 425 -41.75 1.59 -4.60
N GLY A 426 -42.16 2.01 -5.80
CA GLY A 426 -41.82 3.33 -6.34
C GLY A 426 -40.36 3.44 -6.79
N ASP A 427 -39.75 2.34 -7.21
CA ASP A 427 -38.39 2.34 -7.77
C ASP A 427 -38.30 3.21 -9.03
N THR A 428 -37.13 3.79 -9.27
CA THR A 428 -36.83 4.57 -10.49
C THR A 428 -35.49 4.15 -11.10
N VAL A 429 -35.45 4.06 -12.43
CA VAL A 429 -34.24 3.73 -13.20
C VAL A 429 -34.21 4.63 -14.42
N GLU A 430 -33.29 5.59 -14.45
CA GLU A 430 -33.08 6.50 -15.58
C GLU A 430 -31.71 6.27 -16.24
N VAL A 431 -31.69 6.34 -17.57
CA VAL A 431 -30.50 6.10 -18.40
C VAL A 431 -30.42 7.22 -19.43
N VAL A 432 -29.30 7.95 -19.44
CA VAL A 432 -29.09 9.12 -20.34
C VAL A 432 -27.70 9.05 -20.96
N ALA A 433 -27.54 9.51 -22.20
CA ALA A 433 -26.24 9.56 -22.87
C ALA A 433 -25.73 11.00 -23.00
N PHE A 434 -24.47 11.23 -22.62
CA PHE A 434 -23.76 12.51 -22.74
C PHE A 434 -22.27 12.24 -23.04
N PRO A 435 -21.59 13.07 -23.85
CA PRO A 435 -20.17 12.87 -24.14
C PRO A 435 -19.31 13.13 -22.89
N PHE A 436 -18.43 12.18 -22.53
CA PHE A 436 -17.59 12.29 -21.34
C PHE A 436 -16.28 13.03 -21.62
N ILE A 437 -15.92 13.96 -20.74
CA ILE A 437 -14.63 14.66 -20.78
C ILE A 437 -13.56 13.73 -20.21
N ARG A 438 -12.79 13.07 -21.08
CA ARG A 438 -11.61 12.32 -20.68
C ARG A 438 -10.44 13.29 -20.54
N GLN A 439 -9.88 13.41 -19.34
CA GLN A 439 -8.54 13.97 -19.20
C GLN A 439 -7.57 13.01 -19.89
N PRO A 440 -6.63 13.50 -20.73
CA PRO A 440 -5.56 12.65 -21.23
C PRO A 440 -4.75 12.17 -20.03
N LEU A 441 -4.91 10.89 -19.69
CA LEU A 441 -3.98 10.18 -18.83
C LEU A 441 -2.63 10.29 -19.51
N PHE A 442 -1.70 11.02 -18.88
CA PHE A 442 -0.38 11.36 -19.40
C PHE A 442 0.12 10.34 -20.41
N ASP A 443 0.13 10.71 -21.69
CA ASP A 443 0.74 9.88 -22.72
C ASP A 443 2.18 9.64 -22.26
N ALA A 444 2.48 8.36 -21.99
CA ALA A 444 3.80 7.93 -21.62
C ALA A 444 4.67 7.89 -22.88
N ASP A 445 4.84 9.06 -23.50
CA ASP A 445 5.97 9.35 -24.37
C ASP A 445 7.23 9.07 -23.56
N GLY A 446 7.77 7.87 -23.77
CA GLY A 446 8.79 7.30 -22.92
C GLY A 446 9.98 8.24 -22.84
N MET A 447 10.42 8.52 -21.60
CA MET A 447 11.51 9.44 -21.28
C MET A 447 12.64 9.33 -22.32
N PRO A 448 13.01 10.42 -23.02
CA PRO A 448 13.97 10.33 -24.12
C PRO A 448 15.26 9.65 -23.71
N TRP A 449 15.76 8.75 -24.55
CA TRP A 449 16.86 7.84 -24.23
C TRP A 449 18.18 8.54 -23.86
N TRP A 450 18.37 9.81 -24.24
CA TRP A 450 19.50 10.66 -23.86
C TRP A 450 19.39 11.25 -22.43
N GLU A 451 18.19 11.36 -21.88
CA GLU A 451 17.94 11.81 -20.49
C GLU A 451 18.05 10.65 -19.48
N ALA A 452 18.18 9.41 -19.97
CA ALA A 452 18.37 8.24 -19.12
C ALA A 452 19.75 8.26 -18.41
N PRO A 453 19.84 7.97 -17.09
CA PRO A 453 21.08 8.08 -16.31
C PRO A 453 22.27 7.24 -16.81
N TRP A 454 22.03 6.20 -17.61
CA TRP A 454 23.09 5.36 -18.18
C TRP A 454 23.88 6.07 -19.29
N PHE A 455 23.26 6.99 -20.03
CA PHE A 455 23.87 7.68 -21.18
C PHE A 455 25.08 8.52 -20.74
N TRP A 456 24.91 9.33 -19.70
CA TRP A 456 26.00 10.13 -19.11
C TRP A 456 27.12 9.31 -18.49
N ARG A 457 26.82 8.11 -17.96
CA ARG A 457 27.83 7.17 -17.44
C ARG A 457 28.67 6.59 -18.58
N LEU A 458 28.05 6.23 -19.71
CA LEU A 458 28.73 5.74 -20.89
C LEU A 458 29.62 6.83 -21.53
N MET A 459 29.11 8.06 -21.64
CA MET A 459 29.88 9.20 -22.16
C MET A 459 31.15 9.51 -21.34
N ARG A 460 31.11 9.42 -20.01
CA ARG A 460 32.31 9.61 -19.17
C ARG A 460 33.36 8.52 -19.36
N LEU A 461 32.94 7.26 -19.56
CA LEU A 461 33.86 6.16 -19.89
C LEU A 461 34.52 6.36 -21.26
N LEU A 462 33.76 6.76 -22.28
CA LEU A 462 34.30 7.08 -23.60
C LEU A 462 35.28 8.28 -23.54
N ALA A 463 34.96 9.33 -22.77
CA ALA A 463 35.87 10.45 -22.56
C ALA A 463 37.19 10.02 -21.90
N GLY A 464 37.15 9.14 -20.89
CA GLY A 464 38.36 8.58 -20.27
C GLY A 464 39.24 7.80 -21.24
N VAL A 465 38.63 6.94 -22.08
CA VAL A 465 39.34 6.20 -23.14
C VAL A 465 39.93 7.14 -24.18
N LEU A 466 39.22 8.22 -24.54
CA LEU A 466 39.70 9.22 -25.49
C LEU A 466 40.93 9.96 -24.94
N VAL A 467 40.92 10.40 -23.69
CA VAL A 467 42.07 11.07 -23.05
C VAL A 467 43.30 10.16 -23.00
N ILE A 468 43.13 8.87 -22.65
CA ILE A 468 44.23 7.88 -22.67
C ILE A 468 44.77 7.70 -24.09
N THR A 469 43.88 7.62 -25.08
CA THR A 469 44.24 7.46 -26.50
C THR A 469 45.02 8.67 -27.03
N VAL A 470 44.58 9.89 -26.69
CA VAL A 470 45.28 11.13 -27.02
C VAL A 470 46.67 11.14 -26.39
N LEU A 471 46.79 10.82 -25.09
CA LEU A 471 48.08 10.79 -24.38
C LEU A 471 49.06 9.77 -25.00
N ILE A 472 48.57 8.59 -25.43
CA ILE A 472 49.38 7.62 -26.18
C ILE A 472 49.86 8.21 -27.52
N VAL A 473 49.00 8.92 -28.25
CA VAL A 473 49.36 9.51 -29.55
C VAL A 473 50.28 10.72 -29.43
N THR A 474 50.11 11.61 -28.45
CA THR A 474 50.92 12.83 -28.29
C THR A 474 52.19 12.65 -27.46
N VAL A 475 52.25 11.66 -26.55
CA VAL A 475 53.45 11.43 -25.71
C VAL A 475 54.19 10.16 -26.13
N VAL A 476 53.49 9.02 -26.18
CA VAL A 476 54.14 7.72 -26.42
C VAL A 476 54.59 7.57 -27.88
N ARG A 477 53.79 8.01 -28.85
CA ARG A 477 54.13 7.90 -30.29
C ARG A 477 55.38 8.71 -30.73
N PRO A 478 55.57 10.00 -30.38
CA PRO A 478 56.81 10.70 -30.73
C PRO A 478 58.01 10.19 -29.94
N MET A 479 57.82 9.71 -28.71
CA MET A 479 58.90 9.11 -27.93
C MET A 479 59.36 7.76 -28.52
N LEU A 480 58.44 6.91 -28.98
CA LEU A 480 58.76 5.66 -29.69
C LEU A 480 59.41 5.91 -31.06
N ARG A 481 58.98 6.95 -31.81
CA ARG A 481 59.65 7.32 -33.07
C ARG A 481 61.12 7.72 -32.84
N LYS A 482 61.40 8.52 -31.80
CA LYS A 482 62.76 8.85 -31.34
C LYS A 482 63.53 7.67 -30.73
N LEU A 483 62.91 6.49 -30.62
CA LEU A 483 63.56 5.25 -30.17
C LEU A 483 63.89 4.30 -31.33
N ILE A 484 62.98 4.20 -32.31
CA ILE A 484 63.02 3.22 -33.39
C ILE A 484 63.84 3.73 -34.59
N TYR A 485 63.96 5.05 -34.75
CA TYR A 485 64.76 5.70 -35.79
C TYR A 485 65.80 6.65 -35.16
N PRO A 486 66.89 6.12 -34.55
CA PRO A 486 67.95 6.95 -33.99
C PRO A 486 68.93 7.53 -35.05
N ASP A 487 68.96 6.96 -36.26
CA ASP A 487 69.89 7.34 -37.34
C ASP A 487 69.17 7.91 -38.59
N GLU A 488 68.23 8.83 -38.39
CA GLU A 488 67.67 9.67 -39.48
C GLU A 488 67.57 11.14 -39.01
N SER A 489 68.64 11.61 -38.36
CA SER A 489 68.85 13.01 -38.00
C SER A 489 70.33 13.39 -38.14
N ALA A 490 70.88 13.12 -39.33
CA ALA A 490 72.28 13.42 -39.67
C ALA A 490 72.51 13.86 -41.13
N ASP A 491 71.47 14.02 -41.97
CA ASP A 491 71.63 14.42 -43.39
C ASP A 491 70.65 15.54 -43.85
N ASP A 492 69.42 15.60 -43.33
CA ASP A 492 68.47 16.73 -43.59
C ASP A 492 68.85 18.05 -42.86
N GLY A 493 70.12 18.22 -42.49
CA GLY A 493 70.64 19.40 -41.80
C GLY A 493 71.32 20.44 -42.72
N ILE A 494 71.37 20.18 -44.03
CA ILE A 494 72.16 20.98 -44.98
C ILE A 494 71.39 21.50 -46.20
N ASP A 495 70.25 20.90 -46.56
CA ASP A 495 69.39 21.42 -47.65
C ASP A 495 68.26 22.35 -47.15
N GLU A 496 67.78 22.23 -45.89
CA GLU A 496 66.76 23.14 -45.31
C GLU A 496 67.35 24.48 -44.78
N LEU A 497 68.63 24.75 -45.03
CA LEU A 497 69.27 26.06 -44.78
C LEU A 497 69.66 26.81 -46.06
N LEU A 498 69.38 26.23 -47.25
CA LEU A 498 69.56 26.89 -48.55
C LEU A 498 68.23 27.19 -49.27
N ALA A 499 67.09 26.77 -48.69
CA ALA A 499 65.73 27.07 -49.17
C ALA A 499 64.96 28.08 -48.28
N ARG A 500 65.66 28.79 -47.37
CA ARG A 500 65.06 29.71 -46.38
C ARG A 500 65.59 31.16 -46.49
N ASP A 501 66.13 31.54 -47.64
CA ASP A 501 66.64 32.91 -47.89
C ASP A 501 66.04 33.56 -49.14
N GLU A 502 65.06 32.93 -49.78
CA GLU A 502 64.48 33.39 -51.07
C GLU A 502 62.94 33.39 -51.12
N ASP A 503 62.27 33.46 -49.96
CA ASP A 503 60.81 33.74 -49.90
C ASP A 503 60.40 34.51 -48.61
N LEU A 504 61.08 35.64 -48.37
CA LEU A 504 60.69 36.64 -47.35
C LEU A 504 60.45 38.02 -48.01
N GLY A 505 59.89 37.99 -49.23
CA GLY A 505 59.66 39.16 -50.07
C GLY A 505 58.21 39.62 -50.21
N ASP A 506 57.23 38.70 -50.12
CA ASP A 506 55.87 38.96 -50.64
C ASP A 506 54.78 39.13 -49.54
N GLU A 507 54.83 38.37 -48.42
CA GLU A 507 53.80 38.46 -47.36
C GLU A 507 53.77 39.78 -46.57
N THR A 508 54.77 40.66 -46.73
CA THR A 508 54.79 41.98 -46.06
C THR A 508 54.13 43.11 -46.87
N ILE A 509 53.73 42.85 -48.11
CA ILE A 509 53.03 43.81 -48.98
C ILE A 509 51.51 43.54 -49.02
N ASP A 510 51.08 42.28 -48.91
CA ASP A 510 49.65 41.93 -48.94
C ASP A 510 48.91 42.39 -47.66
N MET A 511 49.59 42.35 -46.51
CA MET A 511 49.05 42.79 -45.21
C MET A 511 48.88 44.31 -45.07
N LEU A 512 49.26 45.10 -46.08
CA LEU A 512 49.13 46.57 -46.09
C LEU A 512 48.04 47.08 -47.05
N THR A 513 47.29 46.19 -47.71
CA THR A 513 46.36 46.58 -48.79
C THR A 513 44.93 46.05 -48.62
N GLU A 514 44.57 45.33 -47.55
CA GLU A 514 43.17 44.99 -47.28
C GLU A 514 42.42 46.19 -46.66
N GLN A 515 41.93 47.01 -47.58
CA GLN A 515 41.18 48.24 -47.37
C GLN A 515 39.90 48.01 -46.54
N PHE A 516 39.66 48.94 -45.58
CA PHE A 516 38.38 49.19 -44.92
C PHE A 516 37.13 48.73 -45.70
N ASP A 517 36.44 47.71 -45.21
CA ASP A 517 35.03 47.50 -45.56
C ASP A 517 34.14 48.30 -44.60
N SER A 518 33.23 49.10 -45.16
CA SER A 518 32.58 50.23 -44.47
C SER A 518 31.07 50.06 -44.33
N ASP A 519 30.62 48.84 -44.02
CA ASP A 519 29.18 48.51 -43.94
C ASP A 519 28.78 47.58 -42.78
N SER A 520 29.47 47.66 -41.62
CA SER A 520 29.21 46.81 -40.44
C SER A 520 28.74 47.57 -39.18
N ILE A 521 28.01 48.67 -39.35
CA ILE A 521 27.33 49.39 -38.25
C ILE A 521 25.81 49.44 -38.51
N GLY A 522 25.12 48.34 -38.18
CA GLY A 522 23.68 48.24 -38.23
C GLY A 522 23.03 48.52 -36.88
N PHE A 523 22.11 49.48 -36.81
CA PHE A 523 21.21 49.65 -35.67
C PHE A 523 20.01 48.70 -35.80
N SER A 524 19.65 47.99 -34.73
CA SER A 524 18.35 47.31 -34.69
C SER A 524 17.22 48.35 -34.57
N PRO A 525 15.97 48.03 -35.00
CA PRO A 525 14.85 48.98 -34.98
C PRO A 525 14.47 49.57 -33.61
N ASP A 526 14.99 48.99 -32.53
CA ASP A 526 14.77 49.39 -31.13
C ASP A 526 15.93 50.23 -30.54
N GLY A 527 16.85 50.70 -31.39
CA GLY A 527 17.81 51.77 -31.05
C GLY A 527 19.10 51.36 -30.31
N THR A 528 19.41 50.07 -30.22
CA THR A 528 20.62 49.57 -29.55
C THR A 528 21.77 49.26 -30.53
N LEU A 529 23.00 49.58 -30.13
CA LEU A 529 24.25 49.24 -30.84
C LEU A 529 24.70 47.82 -30.47
N GLN A 530 24.98 47.00 -31.48
CA GLN A 530 25.69 45.73 -31.30
C GLN A 530 27.19 45.94 -31.55
N LEU A 531 28.01 45.51 -30.59
CA LEU A 531 29.46 45.46 -30.70
C LEU A 531 29.89 43.99 -30.85
N PRO A 532 30.77 43.63 -31.80
CA PRO A 532 31.37 42.31 -31.85
C PRO A 532 32.29 42.06 -30.64
N ASP A 533 32.04 40.99 -29.91
CA ASP A 533 32.89 40.52 -28.82
C ASP A 533 34.12 39.79 -29.41
N LEU A 534 35.30 40.42 -29.31
CA LEU A 534 36.60 39.82 -29.64
C LEU A 534 37.47 39.76 -28.38
N HIS A 535 37.44 38.64 -27.67
CA HIS A 535 38.45 38.30 -26.69
C HIS A 535 39.79 37.96 -27.39
N LYS A 536 40.74 38.90 -27.37
CA LYS A 536 42.10 38.78 -27.97
C LYS A 536 43.14 38.30 -26.96
N ASP A 537 42.87 37.20 -26.29
CA ASP A 537 43.70 36.75 -25.16
C ASP A 537 44.90 35.88 -25.57
N GLU A 538 44.82 35.14 -26.67
CA GLU A 538 45.93 34.29 -27.14
C GLU A 538 47.14 35.11 -27.65
N ASP A 539 46.91 36.17 -28.42
CA ASP A 539 48.00 37.00 -28.97
C ASP A 539 48.76 37.77 -27.87
N LEU A 540 48.04 38.21 -26.84
CA LEU A 540 48.62 38.92 -25.70
C LEU A 540 49.50 37.99 -24.86
N LEU A 541 49.05 36.74 -24.62
CA LEU A 541 49.86 35.71 -23.96
C LEU A 541 51.09 35.30 -24.77
N LYS A 542 51.00 35.28 -26.11
CA LYS A 542 52.12 34.96 -27.01
C LYS A 542 53.17 36.07 -27.02
N ALA A 543 52.74 37.34 -27.06
CA ALA A 543 53.62 38.51 -26.96
C ALA A 543 54.32 38.61 -25.60
N VAL A 544 53.60 38.41 -24.49
CA VAL A 544 54.18 38.42 -23.13
C VAL A 544 55.19 37.27 -22.95
N ARG A 545 54.91 36.08 -23.49
CA ARG A 545 55.82 34.93 -23.42
C ARG A 545 57.10 35.12 -24.24
N ALA A 546 57.04 35.90 -25.32
CA ALA A 546 58.22 36.30 -26.08
C ALA A 546 59.05 37.38 -25.34
N LEU A 547 58.39 38.33 -24.67
CA LEU A 547 59.07 39.41 -23.91
C LEU A 547 59.80 38.88 -22.67
N VAL A 548 59.19 37.94 -21.93
CA VAL A 548 59.75 37.37 -20.69
C VAL A 548 61.01 36.51 -20.93
N ALA A 549 61.24 36.06 -22.17
CA ALA A 549 62.44 35.29 -22.52
C ALA A 549 63.72 36.13 -22.64
N ASN A 550 63.62 37.47 -22.74
CA ASN A 550 64.75 38.32 -23.12
C ASN A 550 65.28 39.25 -22.00
N GLU A 551 64.50 39.53 -20.93
CA GLU A 551 64.92 40.41 -19.82
C GLU A 551 64.52 39.85 -18.43
N PRO A 552 65.42 39.11 -17.74
CA PRO A 552 65.08 38.43 -16.49
C PRO A 552 65.01 39.33 -15.25
N GLU A 553 65.44 40.60 -15.31
CA GLU A 553 65.47 41.49 -14.13
C GLU A 553 64.12 42.16 -13.83
N LEU A 554 63.32 42.46 -14.87
CA LEU A 554 62.03 43.17 -14.73
C LEU A 554 60.89 42.30 -14.19
N SER A 555 60.89 40.99 -14.51
CA SER A 555 59.91 40.04 -13.97
C SER A 555 59.97 39.92 -12.43
N SER A 556 61.13 40.17 -11.83
CA SER A 556 61.31 40.23 -10.37
C SER A 556 60.60 41.42 -9.70
N GLN A 557 60.38 42.52 -10.44
CA GLN A 557 59.70 43.71 -9.93
C GLN A 557 58.18 43.56 -10.00
N VAL A 558 57.65 42.92 -11.06
CA VAL A 558 56.21 42.64 -11.19
C VAL A 558 55.73 41.66 -10.13
N VAL A 559 56.49 40.59 -9.85
CA VAL A 559 56.18 39.66 -8.74
C VAL A 559 56.24 40.35 -7.37
N LYS A 560 57.14 41.33 -7.18
CA LYS A 560 57.18 42.16 -5.96
C LYS A 560 56.02 43.14 -5.83
N ALA A 561 55.44 43.60 -6.93
CA ALA A 561 54.25 44.45 -6.91
C ALA A 561 53.02 43.63 -6.46
N TRP A 562 52.80 42.45 -7.04
CA TRP A 562 51.68 41.58 -6.68
C TRP A 562 51.78 41.00 -5.25
N LEU A 563 52.98 40.74 -4.73
CA LEU A 563 53.14 40.26 -3.35
C LEU A 563 52.85 41.33 -2.28
N ASN A 564 52.69 42.60 -2.67
CA ASN A 564 52.39 43.72 -1.76
C ASN A 564 50.91 44.18 -1.85
N GLU A 565 50.07 43.51 -2.64
CA GLU A 565 48.66 43.90 -2.84
C GLU A 565 47.67 42.98 -2.08
N ASP A 566 48.17 41.97 -1.35
CA ASP A 566 47.41 41.02 -0.49
C ASP A 566 47.89 41.04 0.99
N VAL A 567 47.81 42.21 1.66
CA VAL A 567 47.82 42.36 3.14
C VAL A 567 46.82 43.43 3.58
#